data_AF-A0A9P7AL71-F1
#
_entry.id   AF-A0A9P7AL71-F1
#
_cell.length_a   1.000
_cell.length_b   1.000
_cell.length_c   1.000
_cell.angle_alpha   90.00
_cell.angle_beta   90.00
_cell.angle_gamma   90.00
#
_symmetry.space_group_name_H-M   'P 1'
#
loop_
_entity.id
_entity.type
_entity.pdbx_description
1 polymer ?
#
loop_
_entity_poly.entity_id
_entity_poly.type
_entity_poly.pdbx_seq_one_letter_code
_entity_poly.pdbx_strand_id
1 'polypeptide(L)'
;MGPWSAGPYHTGYYALLPVVELLCDEPTRWDLTYIILNRLRTLRQAVDDFLDDNDQRAIFHLKLEPVEWQILQDLEVVLEAPHAIQQSMSSESTPVLSCTIPAFERLVKKWKDLAQRFAHLAPFVAIGLTWTDKYHDRMNHTGAYGVAMFVDPAIRMSWMNDNWDMVRVNKARDYILELVRLFTLIKVQL
;
A
#
# COMPACT_ATOMS: atom_id res chain seq x y z
N MET A 1 34.73 -16.99 -50.42
CA MET A 1 33.73 -16.05 -49.87
C MET A 1 32.35 -16.61 -50.23
N GLY A 2 31.75 -17.35 -49.31
CA GLY A 2 30.40 -17.91 -49.49
C GLY A 2 29.35 -16.95 -48.91
N PRO A 3 28.13 -16.89 -49.48
CA PRO A 3 27.06 -16.07 -48.93
C PRO A 3 26.52 -16.71 -47.65
N TRP A 4 26.39 -15.89 -46.61
CA TRP A 4 25.73 -16.26 -45.37
C TRP A 4 24.25 -16.53 -45.64
N SER A 5 23.86 -17.80 -45.54
CA SER A 5 22.45 -18.21 -45.55
C SER A 5 21.75 -17.64 -44.33
N ALA A 6 20.80 -16.73 -44.53
CA ALA A 6 19.84 -16.35 -43.51
C ALA A 6 19.00 -17.58 -43.16
N GLY A 7 19.15 -18.08 -41.94
CA GLY A 7 18.27 -19.10 -41.37
C GLY A 7 16.84 -18.57 -41.24
N PRO A 8 15.84 -19.45 -41.15
CA PRO A 8 14.43 -19.06 -41.17
C PRO A 8 14.12 -18.21 -39.94
N TYR A 9 13.65 -16.99 -40.19
CA TYR A 9 13.07 -16.11 -39.18
C TYR A 9 11.96 -16.86 -38.46
N HIS A 10 12.22 -17.26 -37.21
CA HIS A 10 11.15 -17.62 -36.28
C HIS A 10 10.24 -16.41 -36.17
N THR A 11 9.07 -16.51 -36.80
CA THR A 11 8.02 -15.50 -36.74
C THR A 11 7.33 -15.64 -35.38
N GLY A 12 8.08 -15.37 -34.31
CA GLY A 12 7.54 -15.20 -32.98
C GLY A 12 6.86 -13.84 -32.92
N TYR A 13 5.59 -13.81 -32.55
CA TYR A 13 4.92 -12.57 -32.20
C TYR A 13 5.59 -12.01 -30.94
N TYR A 14 6.61 -11.17 -31.10
CA TYR A 14 7.19 -10.43 -29.99
C TYR A 14 6.13 -9.45 -29.49
N ALA A 15 5.60 -9.67 -28.28
CA ALA A 15 4.74 -8.70 -27.65
C ALA A 15 5.54 -7.42 -27.39
N LEU A 16 4.98 -6.26 -27.74
CA LEU A 16 5.57 -4.98 -27.38
C LEU A 16 5.42 -4.80 -25.87
N LEU A 17 6.53 -4.92 -25.13
CA LEU A 17 6.57 -4.68 -23.70
C LEU A 17 6.79 -3.19 -23.41
N PRO A 18 6.17 -2.65 -22.34
CA PRO A 18 6.39 -1.27 -21.95
C PRO A 18 7.83 -1.06 -21.44
N VAL A 19 8.40 0.10 -21.74
CA VAL A 19 9.68 0.52 -21.16
C VAL A 19 9.45 0.97 -19.72
N VAL A 20 10.17 0.37 -18.78
CA VAL A 20 10.03 0.63 -17.35
C VAL A 20 11.37 1.13 -16.79
N GLU A 21 11.37 2.27 -16.11
CA GLU A 21 12.58 2.85 -15.48
C GLU A 21 12.95 2.15 -14.17
N LEU A 22 14.24 2.08 -13.83
CA LEU A 22 14.71 1.52 -12.56
C LEU A 22 14.18 2.34 -11.38
N LEU A 23 13.55 1.69 -10.39
CA LEU A 23 13.17 2.36 -9.15
C LEU A 23 14.27 2.21 -8.11
N CYS A 24 14.53 3.29 -7.38
CA CYS A 24 15.39 3.23 -6.22
C CYS A 24 14.63 2.53 -5.08
N ASP A 25 15.19 1.44 -4.57
CA ASP A 25 14.66 0.76 -3.39
C ASP A 25 14.90 1.65 -2.16
N GLU A 26 13.83 2.08 -1.52
CA GLU A 26 13.85 3.00 -0.38
C GLU A 26 13.25 2.26 0.83
N PRO A 27 14.03 2.00 1.90
CA PRO A 27 13.64 1.12 3.00
C PRO A 27 12.37 1.56 3.75
N THR A 28 11.97 2.82 3.66
CA THR A 28 10.78 3.37 4.32
C THR A 28 9.52 3.31 3.44
N ARG A 29 9.67 2.95 2.16
CA ARG A 29 8.58 2.80 1.19
C ARG A 29 8.10 1.35 1.08
N TRP A 30 7.24 0.98 2.01
CA TRP A 30 6.37 -0.21 1.99
C TRP A 30 5.54 -0.44 0.71
N ASP A 31 5.48 0.51 -0.22
CA ASP A 31 4.78 0.37 -1.50
C ASP A 31 5.65 -0.19 -2.64
N LEU A 32 6.96 -0.31 -2.43
CA LEU A 32 7.90 -0.83 -3.43
C LEU A 32 7.60 -2.28 -3.78
N THR A 33 7.21 -3.11 -2.81
CA THR A 33 6.85 -4.51 -3.08
C THR A 33 5.70 -4.60 -4.08
N TYR A 34 4.66 -3.76 -3.94
CA TYR A 34 3.56 -3.71 -4.90
C TYR A 34 4.06 -3.34 -6.31
N ILE A 35 4.89 -2.30 -6.40
CA ILE A 35 5.38 -1.81 -7.69
C ILE A 35 6.30 -2.85 -8.37
N ILE A 36 7.16 -3.51 -7.60
CA ILE A 36 8.03 -4.59 -8.10
C ILE A 36 7.19 -5.76 -8.61
N LEU A 37 6.17 -6.20 -7.88
CA LEU A 37 5.29 -7.29 -8.31
C LEU A 37 4.54 -6.95 -9.60
N ASN A 38 3.96 -5.76 -9.68
CA ASN A 38 3.26 -5.29 -10.87
C ASN A 38 4.18 -5.25 -12.10
N ARG A 39 5.42 -4.77 -11.92
CA ARG A 39 6.43 -4.74 -12.99
C ARG A 39 6.90 -6.12 -13.40
N LEU A 40 7.19 -6.99 -12.43
CA LEU A 40 7.57 -8.37 -12.67
C LEU A 40 6.50 -9.09 -13.49
N ARG A 41 5.21 -8.89 -13.16
CA ARG A 41 4.09 -9.43 -13.94
C ARG A 41 4.02 -8.81 -15.34
N THR A 42 4.21 -7.51 -15.47
CA THR A 42 4.20 -6.80 -16.76
C THR A 42 5.32 -7.29 -17.70
N LEU A 43 6.48 -7.60 -17.14
CA LEU A 43 7.66 -8.05 -17.86
C LEU A 43 7.79 -9.59 -17.92
N ARG A 44 6.76 -10.34 -17.51
CA ARG A 44 6.81 -11.80 -17.38
C ARG A 44 7.43 -12.50 -18.58
N GLN A 45 7.00 -12.15 -19.80
CA GLN A 45 7.53 -12.78 -21.02
C GLN A 45 9.03 -12.55 -21.20
N ALA A 46 9.49 -11.30 -21.02
CA ALA A 46 10.92 -11.01 -21.10
C ALA A 46 11.72 -11.68 -19.99
N VAL A 47 11.15 -11.81 -18.78
CA VAL A 47 11.79 -12.51 -17.66
C VAL A 47 11.89 -14.01 -17.94
N ASP A 48 10.83 -14.62 -18.46
CA ASP A 48 10.83 -16.03 -18.83
C ASP A 48 11.84 -16.30 -19.96
N ASP A 49 11.84 -15.48 -21.02
CA ASP A 49 12.79 -15.57 -22.14
C ASP A 49 14.24 -15.37 -21.68
N PHE A 50 14.48 -14.40 -20.78
CA PHE A 50 15.80 -14.13 -20.21
C PHE A 50 16.30 -15.30 -19.36
N LEU A 51 15.44 -15.88 -18.52
CA LEU A 51 15.81 -17.01 -17.69
C LEU A 51 16.03 -18.28 -18.51
N ASP A 52 15.33 -18.45 -19.63
CA ASP A 52 15.50 -19.59 -20.55
C ASP A 52 16.79 -19.54 -21.37
N ASP A 53 17.50 -18.40 -21.37
CA ASP A 53 18.81 -18.29 -22.00
C ASP A 53 19.86 -19.16 -21.26
N ASN A 54 20.68 -19.88 -22.04
CA ASN A 54 21.76 -20.70 -21.50
C ASN A 54 22.80 -19.90 -20.71
N ASP A 55 22.91 -18.60 -20.96
CA ASP A 55 23.82 -17.72 -20.21
C ASP A 55 23.33 -17.45 -18.78
N GLN A 56 22.04 -17.69 -18.47
CA GLN A 56 21.42 -17.41 -17.16
C GLN A 56 21.26 -18.65 -16.26
N ARG A 57 21.96 -19.75 -16.55
CA ARG A 57 21.90 -21.01 -15.76
C ARG A 57 22.08 -20.82 -14.25
N ALA A 58 22.85 -19.83 -13.82
CA ALA A 58 23.07 -19.54 -12.40
C ALA A 58 21.77 -19.15 -11.66
N ILE A 59 20.82 -18.52 -12.36
CA ILE A 59 19.58 -17.99 -11.79
C ILE A 59 18.32 -18.66 -12.34
N PHE A 60 18.45 -19.62 -13.27
CA PHE A 60 17.34 -20.39 -13.84
C PHE A 60 16.42 -21.02 -12.77
N HIS A 61 17.00 -21.45 -11.65
CA HIS A 61 16.26 -22.03 -10.52
C HIS A 61 15.30 -21.05 -9.82
N LEU A 62 15.36 -19.76 -10.14
CA LEU A 62 14.44 -18.72 -9.66
C LEU A 62 13.24 -18.52 -10.60
N LYS A 63 13.16 -19.26 -11.71
CA LYS A 63 12.03 -19.18 -12.63
C LYS A 63 10.75 -19.60 -11.92
N LEU A 64 9.75 -18.73 -12.00
CA LEU A 64 8.49 -18.91 -11.30
C LEU A 64 7.59 -19.89 -12.06
N GLU A 65 7.08 -20.87 -11.33
CA GLU A 65 6.08 -21.80 -11.80
C GLU A 65 4.71 -21.10 -11.98
N PRO A 66 3.82 -21.63 -12.83
CA PRO A 66 2.49 -21.03 -13.04
C PRO A 66 1.70 -20.78 -11.74
N VAL A 67 1.87 -21.65 -10.74
CA VAL A 67 1.23 -21.48 -9.42
C VAL A 67 1.82 -20.32 -8.63
N GLU A 68 3.13 -20.09 -8.72
CA GLU A 68 3.82 -19.01 -8.03
C GLU A 68 3.40 -17.66 -8.63
N TRP A 69 3.25 -17.60 -9.97
CA TRP A 69 2.66 -16.44 -10.65
C TRP A 69 1.25 -16.11 -10.15
N GLN A 70 0.44 -17.12 -9.85
CA GLN A 70 -0.90 -16.90 -9.30
C GLN A 70 -0.85 -16.32 -7.89
N ILE A 71 0.06 -16.83 -7.04
CA ILE A 71 0.28 -16.30 -5.68
C ILE A 71 0.76 -14.84 -5.75
N LEU A 72 1.66 -14.51 -6.67
CA LEU A 72 2.11 -13.12 -6.85
C LEU A 72 0.97 -12.19 -7.26
N GLN A 73 0.06 -12.65 -8.12
CA GLN A 73 -1.12 -11.89 -8.51
C GLN A 73 -2.07 -11.67 -7.31
N ASP A 74 -2.28 -12.71 -6.50
CA ASP A 74 -3.08 -12.62 -5.28
C ASP A 74 -2.46 -11.61 -4.29
N LEU A 75 -1.14 -11.60 -4.14
CA LEU A 75 -0.42 -10.62 -3.32
C LEU A 75 -0.53 -9.19 -3.89
N GLU A 76 -0.43 -9.02 -5.21
CA GLU A 76 -0.62 -7.72 -5.87
C GLU A 76 -2.00 -7.15 -5.54
N VAL A 77 -3.06 -7.96 -5.62
CA VAL A 77 -4.44 -7.54 -5.26
C VAL A 77 -4.54 -7.13 -3.80
N VAL A 78 -3.92 -7.87 -2.88
CA VAL A 78 -3.93 -7.51 -1.45
C VAL A 78 -3.15 -6.22 -1.19
N LEU A 79 -2.05 -5.99 -1.90
CA LEU A 79 -1.16 -4.83 -1.75
C LEU A 79 -1.61 -3.57 -2.49
N GLU A 80 -2.61 -3.67 -3.38
CA GLU A 80 -3.15 -2.51 -4.10
C GLU A 80 -3.75 -1.47 -3.13
N ALA A 81 -4.52 -1.92 -2.14
CA ALA A 81 -5.16 -1.03 -1.17
C ALA A 81 -4.18 -0.21 -0.31
N PRO A 82 -3.14 -0.81 0.32
CA PRO A 82 -2.14 -0.03 1.05
C PRO A 82 -1.30 0.86 0.13
N HIS A 83 -0.97 0.41 -1.10
CA HIS A 83 -0.27 1.25 -2.08
C HIS A 83 -1.07 2.52 -2.40
N ALA A 84 -2.37 2.39 -2.70
CA ALA A 84 -3.22 3.53 -3.03
C ALA A 84 -3.32 4.55 -1.88
N ILE A 85 -3.41 4.07 -0.63
CA ILE A 85 -3.44 4.93 0.55
C ILE A 85 -2.11 5.64 0.75
N GLN A 86 -1.01 4.92 0.63
CA GLN A 86 0.32 5.50 0.79
C GLN A 86 0.59 6.58 -0.27
N GLN A 87 0.20 6.34 -1.53
CA GLN A 87 0.35 7.31 -2.61
C GLN A 87 -0.50 8.55 -2.37
N SER A 88 -1.76 8.38 -1.95
CA SER A 88 -2.63 9.50 -1.57
C SER A 88 -2.06 10.31 -0.41
N MET A 89 -1.44 9.66 0.58
CA MET A 89 -0.81 10.34 1.71
C MET A 89 0.49 11.05 1.30
N SER A 90 1.24 10.49 0.35
CA SER A 90 2.53 11.02 -0.09
C SER A 90 2.41 12.18 -1.09
N SER A 91 1.26 12.33 -1.74
CA SER A 91 1.00 13.40 -2.71
C SER A 91 0.58 14.74 -2.08
N GLU A 92 0.21 14.74 -0.80
CA GLU A 92 -0.31 15.92 -0.12
C GLU A 92 0.80 16.87 0.33
N SER A 93 0.59 18.18 0.12
CA SER A 93 1.53 19.23 0.55
C SER A 93 1.26 19.75 1.97
N THR A 94 0.16 19.31 2.59
CA THR A 94 -0.33 19.75 3.91
C THR A 94 -0.35 18.58 4.91
N PRO A 95 -0.47 18.84 6.23
CA PRO A 95 -0.32 17.81 7.26
C PRO A 95 -1.31 16.64 7.07
N VAL A 96 -0.78 15.49 6.66
CA VAL A 96 -1.55 14.27 6.36
C VAL A 96 -2.11 13.59 7.61
N LEU A 97 -1.69 14.05 8.80
CA LEU A 97 -2.02 13.43 10.07
C LEU A 97 -3.55 13.39 10.33
N SER A 98 -4.29 14.38 9.83
CA SER A 98 -5.76 14.42 9.90
C SER A 98 -6.42 13.32 9.07
N CYS A 99 -5.80 12.91 7.97
CA CYS A 99 -6.30 11.88 7.07
C CYS A 99 -5.83 10.46 7.44
N THR A 100 -4.81 10.31 8.30
CA THR A 100 -4.20 9.02 8.61
C THR A 100 -5.20 8.01 9.17
N ILE A 101 -5.92 8.35 10.26
CA ILE A 101 -6.93 7.44 10.83
C ILE A 101 -8.01 7.10 9.79
N PRO A 102 -8.66 8.07 9.12
CA PRO A 102 -9.63 7.76 8.08
C PRO A 102 -9.09 6.83 6.99
N ALA A 103 -7.86 7.04 6.53
CA ALA A 103 -7.25 6.21 5.51
C ALA A 103 -7.00 4.78 6.00
N PHE A 104 -6.46 4.61 7.21
CA PHE A 104 -6.24 3.31 7.83
C PHE A 104 -7.56 2.55 8.08
N GLU A 105 -8.61 3.20 8.57
CA GLU A 105 -9.91 2.56 8.77
C GLU A 105 -10.53 2.12 7.44
N ARG A 106 -10.35 2.91 6.36
CA ARG A 106 -10.73 2.51 4.99
C ARG A 106 -9.92 1.33 4.47
N LEU A 107 -8.60 1.25 4.75
CA LEU A 107 -7.76 0.10 4.42
C LEU A 107 -8.33 -1.18 5.03
N VAL A 108 -8.56 -1.14 6.35
CA VAL A 108 -9.07 -2.28 7.11
C VAL A 108 -10.41 -2.76 6.55
N LYS A 109 -11.31 -1.83 6.21
CA LYS A 109 -12.59 -2.16 5.57
C LYS A 109 -12.39 -2.85 4.21
N LYS A 110 -11.58 -2.27 3.32
CA LYS A 110 -11.28 -2.85 2.00
C LYS A 110 -10.71 -4.26 2.11
N TRP A 111 -9.79 -4.49 3.05
CA TRP A 111 -9.21 -5.80 3.29
C TRP A 111 -10.23 -6.81 3.82
N LYS A 112 -11.09 -6.43 4.78
CA LYS A 112 -12.18 -7.29 5.25
C LYS A 112 -13.13 -7.67 4.12
N ASP A 113 -13.54 -6.71 3.30
CA ASP A 113 -14.40 -6.94 2.13
C ASP A 113 -13.71 -7.88 1.11
N LEU A 114 -12.40 -7.70 0.90
CA LEU A 114 -11.59 -8.55 0.02
C LEU A 114 -11.55 -10.01 0.51
N ALA A 115 -11.28 -10.22 1.80
CA ALA A 115 -11.25 -11.56 2.40
C ALA A 115 -12.62 -12.26 2.40
N GLN A 116 -13.71 -11.49 2.53
CA GLN A 116 -15.07 -12.02 2.43
C GLN A 116 -15.41 -12.44 0.99
N ARG A 117 -14.99 -11.64 0.01
CA ARG A 117 -15.28 -11.90 -1.40
C ARG A 117 -14.42 -13.02 -1.99
N PHE A 118 -13.17 -13.12 -1.54
CA PHE A 118 -12.19 -14.07 -2.05
C PHE A 118 -11.56 -14.85 -0.89
N ALA A 119 -12.14 -16.00 -0.58
CA ALA A 119 -11.74 -16.81 0.58
C ALA A 119 -10.26 -17.24 0.55
N HIS A 120 -9.68 -17.43 -0.64
CA HIS A 120 -8.26 -17.78 -0.79
C HIS A 120 -7.31 -16.62 -0.43
N LEU A 121 -7.80 -15.37 -0.44
CA LEU A 121 -7.04 -14.20 -0.01
C LEU A 121 -7.07 -13.97 1.51
N ALA A 122 -8.01 -14.61 2.21
CA ALA A 122 -8.21 -14.40 3.64
C ALA A 122 -6.95 -14.64 4.49
N PRO A 123 -6.09 -15.66 4.24
CA PRO A 123 -4.84 -15.84 4.98
C PRO A 123 -3.87 -14.67 4.83
N PHE A 124 -3.72 -14.13 3.61
CA PHE A 124 -2.84 -12.99 3.34
C PHE A 124 -3.36 -11.71 3.99
N VAL A 125 -4.67 -11.47 3.86
CA VAL A 125 -5.36 -10.35 4.49
C VAL A 125 -5.24 -10.41 6.02
N ALA A 126 -5.40 -11.59 6.62
CA ALA A 126 -5.31 -11.75 8.06
C ALA A 126 -3.95 -11.27 8.60
N ILE A 127 -2.85 -11.59 7.90
CA ILE A 127 -1.52 -11.09 8.25
C ILE A 127 -1.49 -9.56 8.24
N GLY A 128 -2.01 -8.93 7.17
CA GLY A 128 -2.13 -7.48 7.07
C GLY A 128 -2.94 -6.87 8.22
N LEU A 129 -4.06 -7.51 8.58
CA LEU A 129 -4.92 -7.05 9.67
C LEU A 129 -4.22 -7.06 11.03
N THR A 130 -3.39 -8.08 11.31
CA THR A 130 -2.60 -8.10 12.56
C THR A 130 -1.64 -6.91 12.67
N TRP A 131 -1.14 -6.40 11.54
CA TRP A 131 -0.31 -5.21 11.52
C TRP A 131 -1.16 -3.95 11.73
N THR A 132 -2.33 -3.86 11.09
CA THR A 132 -3.22 -2.71 11.30
C THR A 132 -3.67 -2.57 12.75
N ASP A 133 -3.87 -3.67 13.47
CA ASP A 133 -4.21 -3.61 14.90
C ASP A 133 -3.07 -2.96 15.71
N LYS A 134 -1.82 -3.38 15.48
CA LYS A 134 -0.64 -2.76 16.13
C LYS A 134 -0.53 -1.26 15.84
N TYR A 135 -0.75 -0.85 14.60
CA TYR A 135 -0.69 0.56 14.22
C TYR A 135 -1.87 1.35 14.79
N HIS A 136 -3.07 0.78 14.79
CA HIS A 136 -4.25 1.38 15.39
C HIS A 136 -4.05 1.61 16.89
N ASP A 137 -3.49 0.63 17.60
CA ASP A 137 -3.12 0.79 19.01
C ASP A 137 -2.15 1.94 19.19
N ARG A 138 -1.05 1.99 18.44
CA ARG A 138 -0.06 3.09 18.51
C ARG A 138 -0.68 4.46 18.22
N MET A 139 -1.58 4.55 17.22
CA MET A 139 -2.28 5.79 16.91
C MET A 139 -3.18 6.21 18.07
N ASN A 140 -3.91 5.29 18.69
CA ASN A 140 -4.78 5.57 19.83
C ASN A 140 -4.02 5.93 21.12
N HIS A 141 -2.74 5.58 21.24
CA HIS A 141 -1.90 6.03 22.36
C HIS A 141 -1.56 7.52 22.30
N THR A 142 -1.78 8.19 21.17
CA THR A 142 -1.53 9.64 21.03
C THR A 142 -2.81 10.35 20.64
N GLY A 143 -3.23 11.36 21.41
CA GLY A 143 -4.37 12.20 21.03
C GLY A 143 -4.07 13.14 19.85
N ALA A 144 -2.83 13.16 19.36
CA ALA A 144 -2.36 14.01 18.27
C ALA A 144 -3.17 13.82 16.98
N TYR A 145 -3.53 12.58 16.63
CA TYR A 145 -4.35 12.31 15.45
C TYR A 145 -5.76 12.89 15.57
N GLY A 146 -6.38 12.73 16.74
CA GLY A 146 -7.70 13.30 17.00
C GLY A 146 -7.69 14.83 16.94
N VAL A 147 -6.63 15.45 17.47
CA VAL A 147 -6.44 16.90 17.38
C VAL A 147 -6.20 17.34 15.94
N ALA A 148 -5.38 16.63 15.17
CA ALA A 148 -5.12 16.96 13.78
C ALA A 148 -6.40 16.89 12.93
N MET A 149 -7.20 15.84 13.11
CA MET A 149 -8.53 15.72 12.50
C MET A 149 -9.43 16.89 12.87
N PHE A 150 -9.45 17.30 14.15
CA PHE A 150 -10.28 18.40 14.63
C PHE A 150 -9.88 19.76 14.03
N VAL A 151 -8.58 20.04 13.93
CA VAL A 151 -8.03 21.29 13.39
C VAL A 151 -8.23 21.38 11.88
N ASP A 152 -8.27 20.25 11.18
CA ASP A 152 -8.54 20.20 9.75
C ASP A 152 -9.99 20.66 9.46
N PRO A 153 -10.18 21.77 8.72
CA PRO A 153 -11.51 22.31 8.47
C PRO A 153 -12.38 21.41 7.57
N ALA A 154 -11.78 20.52 6.78
CA ALA A 154 -12.50 19.59 5.91
C ALA A 154 -13.04 18.38 6.69
N ILE A 155 -12.36 17.97 7.77
CA ILE A 155 -12.71 16.79 8.57
C ILE A 155 -13.38 17.18 9.88
N ARG A 156 -12.73 18.01 10.70
CA ARG A 156 -13.18 18.42 12.03
C ARG A 156 -13.59 17.19 12.87
N MET A 157 -14.87 17.12 13.26
CA MET A 157 -15.44 15.99 14.00
C MET A 157 -16.30 15.07 13.11
N SER A 158 -16.50 15.37 11.83
CA SER A 158 -17.45 14.63 10.98
C SER A 158 -17.09 13.14 10.92
N TRP A 159 -15.84 12.84 10.56
CA TRP A 159 -15.38 11.45 10.49
C TRP A 159 -15.57 10.69 11.80
N MET A 160 -15.22 11.32 12.94
CA MET A 160 -15.37 10.69 14.25
C MET A 160 -16.84 10.39 14.55
N ASN A 161 -17.72 11.35 14.32
CA ASN A 161 -19.16 11.18 14.58
C ASN A 161 -19.79 10.12 13.68
N ASP A 162 -19.33 10.02 12.43
CA ASP A 162 -19.93 9.14 11.43
C ASP A 162 -19.40 7.69 11.52
N ASN A 163 -18.18 7.50 12.02
CA ASN A 163 -17.49 6.20 11.96
C ASN A 163 -17.16 5.60 13.33
N TRP A 164 -17.20 6.37 14.42
CA TRP A 164 -16.86 5.88 15.76
C TRP A 164 -18.09 5.75 16.65
N ASP A 165 -18.00 4.88 17.64
CA ASP A 165 -18.99 4.80 18.70
C ASP A 165 -18.94 6.04 19.61
N MET A 166 -20.06 6.34 20.27
CA MET A 166 -20.19 7.52 21.12
C MET A 166 -19.16 7.59 22.25
N VAL A 167 -18.69 6.45 22.77
CA VAL A 167 -17.68 6.43 23.84
C VAL A 167 -16.35 6.94 23.30
N ARG A 168 -15.93 6.44 22.13
CA ARG A 168 -14.70 6.89 21.45
C ARG A 168 -14.78 8.36 21.03
N VAL A 169 -15.92 8.81 20.51
CA VAL A 169 -16.15 10.23 20.17
C VAL A 169 -16.02 11.13 21.38
N ASN A 170 -16.67 10.78 22.50
CA ASN A 170 -16.62 11.58 23.72
C ASN A 170 -15.22 11.66 24.29
N LYS A 171 -14.48 10.55 24.32
CA LYS A 171 -13.08 10.54 24.76
C LYS A 171 -12.20 11.48 23.94
N ALA A 172 -12.36 11.48 22.61
CA ALA A 172 -11.62 12.40 21.73
C ALA A 172 -12.00 13.86 21.99
N ARG A 173 -13.30 14.14 22.16
CA ARG A 173 -13.82 15.48 22.46
C ARG A 173 -13.29 16.02 23.79
N ASP A 174 -13.30 15.20 24.85
CA ASP A 174 -12.82 15.59 26.17
C ASP A 174 -11.34 15.95 26.14
N TYR A 175 -10.53 15.15 25.44
CA TYR A 175 -9.11 15.42 25.25
C TYR A 175 -8.86 16.72 24.47
N ILE A 176 -9.60 16.98 23.39
CA ILE A 176 -9.50 18.22 22.62
C ILE A 176 -9.88 19.43 23.50
N LEU A 177 -10.95 19.33 24.28
CA LEU A 177 -11.39 20.40 25.18
C LEU A 177 -10.36 20.69 26.27
N GLU A 178 -9.75 19.66 26.85
CA GLU A 178 -8.67 19.79 27.83
C GLU A 178 -7.48 20.56 27.23
N LEU A 179 -7.03 20.18 26.03
CA LEU A 179 -5.96 20.89 25.34
C LEU A 179 -6.29 22.36 25.07
N VAL A 180 -7.49 22.65 24.54
CA VAL A 180 -7.92 24.03 24.28
C VAL A 180 -7.94 24.87 25.57
N ARG A 181 -8.38 24.29 26.70
CA ARG A 181 -8.35 24.95 28.00
C ARG A 181 -6.93 25.28 28.44
N LEU A 182 -6.00 24.31 28.34
CA LEU A 182 -4.59 24.53 28.67
C LEU A 182 -3.97 25.66 27.82
N PHE A 183 -4.21 25.66 26.51
CA PHE A 183 -3.71 26.73 25.62
C PHE A 183 -4.31 28.10 25.94
N THR A 184 -5.59 28.14 26.33
CA THR A 184 -6.26 29.40 26.70
C THR A 184 -5.69 29.95 28.00
N LEU A 185 -5.44 29.09 29.00
CA LEU A 185 -4.85 29.49 30.28
C LEU A 185 -3.42 30.02 30.11
N ILE A 186 -2.59 29.37 29.28
CA ILE A 186 -1.23 29.82 28.99
C ILE A 186 -1.22 31.20 28.31
N LYS A 187 -2.15 31.46 27.38
CA LYS A 187 -2.27 32.77 26.72
C LYS A 187 -2.74 33.90 27.64
N VAL A 188 -3.44 33.59 28.74
CA VAL A 188 -3.88 34.59 29.72
C VAL A 188 -2.76 34.94 30.72
N GLN A 189 -1.73 34.10 30.82
CA GLN A 189 -0.59 34.28 31.74
C GLN A 189 0.64 34.93 31.09
N LEU A 190 0.62 35.17 29.77
CA LEU A 190 1.65 35.88 28.99
C LEU A 190 1.15 37.29 28.65
#